data_AF-A0A9E1KND3-F1
#
_entry.id   AF-A0A9E1KND3-F1
#
_cell.length_a   1.000
_cell.length_b   1.000
_cell.length_c   1.000
_cell.angle_alpha   90.00
_cell.angle_beta   90.00
_cell.angle_gamma   90.00
#
_symmetry.space_group_name_H-M   'P 1'
#
loop_
_entity.id
_entity.type
_entity.pdbx_description
1 polymer ?
#
loop_
_entity_poly.entity_id
_entity_poly.type
_entity_poly.pdbx_seq_one_letter_code
_entity_poly.pdbx_strand_id
1 'polypeptide(L)'
;MPKKIDQKIVDCTVVPKKADEDATQLEADIVYMHEKISRPESLLGSTYKVKTPLSDHALYITINDIILNPDTKHEQRRPFEIFINSKSMDHFQWVVALTRVISAVFRKGGDTTFLVEELKGVFDPKGGYFKRGGRFMPSLVAEIGEAIEDHMKVIGLIPEDKLDAHQKAFLDKKKQELAGNDGESIESDFPASAQLCSKCQTKALVFSDGCMTCLSCGDSKCG
;
A
#
# COMPACT_ATOMS: atom_id res chain seq x y z
N MET A 1 3.41 -26.73 -54.53
CA MET A 1 2.41 -26.75 -55.63
C MET A 1 1.04 -26.97 -55.01
N PRO A 2 0.07 -26.07 -55.21
CA PRO A 2 -1.29 -26.26 -54.70
C PRO A 2 -2.00 -27.38 -55.48
N LYS A 3 -2.58 -28.36 -54.78
CA LYS A 3 -3.41 -29.39 -55.40
C LYS A 3 -4.76 -28.76 -55.76
N LYS A 4 -5.07 -28.66 -57.06
CA LYS A 4 -6.41 -28.32 -57.53
C LYS A 4 -7.31 -29.54 -57.38
N ILE A 5 -8.51 -29.31 -56.83
CA ILE A 5 -9.55 -30.32 -56.66
C ILE A 5 -10.60 -30.03 -57.72
N ASP A 6 -10.69 -30.90 -58.74
CA ASP A 6 -11.55 -30.68 -59.90
C ASP A 6 -12.95 -31.31 -59.75
N GLN A 7 -13.34 -31.73 -58.54
CA GLN A 7 -14.65 -32.31 -58.25
C GLN A 7 -15.31 -31.66 -57.03
N LYS A 8 -16.65 -31.56 -57.04
CA LYS A 8 -17.43 -31.03 -55.92
C LYS A 8 -17.31 -31.95 -54.72
N ILE A 9 -16.79 -31.41 -53.61
CA ILE A 9 -16.81 -32.07 -52.30
C ILE A 9 -18.28 -32.12 -51.84
N VAL A 10 -18.86 -33.31 -51.82
CA VAL A 10 -20.29 -33.52 -51.50
C VAL A 10 -20.53 -34.03 -50.08
N ASP A 11 -19.48 -34.36 -49.32
CA ASP A 11 -19.58 -34.63 -47.88
C ASP A 11 -18.21 -34.44 -47.20
N CYS A 12 -18.21 -33.93 -45.96
CA CYS A 12 -17.02 -33.70 -45.15
C CYS A 12 -17.30 -34.12 -43.71
N THR A 13 -16.71 -35.24 -43.29
CA THR A 13 -16.81 -35.72 -41.91
C THR A 13 -15.56 -35.31 -41.14
N VAL A 14 -15.72 -34.42 -40.18
CA VAL A 14 -14.63 -34.01 -39.29
C VAL A 14 -14.40 -35.11 -38.26
N VAL A 15 -13.28 -35.82 -38.36
CA VAL A 15 -12.88 -36.80 -37.34
C VAL A 15 -12.54 -36.02 -36.07
N PRO A 16 -13.28 -36.20 -34.95
CA PRO A 16 -12.87 -35.60 -33.70
C PRO A 16 -11.53 -36.22 -33.32
N LYS A 17 -10.52 -35.35 -33.16
CA LYS A 17 -9.23 -35.70 -32.60
C LYS A 17 -9.53 -36.40 -31.27
N LYS A 18 -9.23 -37.70 -31.16
CA LYS A 18 -9.21 -38.38 -29.86
C LYS A 18 -8.41 -37.48 -28.94
N ALA A 19 -9.05 -37.02 -27.87
CA ALA A 19 -8.39 -36.24 -26.84
C ALA A 19 -7.16 -37.04 -26.41
N ASP A 20 -5.99 -36.43 -26.57
CA ASP A 20 -4.81 -36.85 -25.83
C ASP A 20 -5.18 -36.74 -24.35
N GLU A 21 -5.56 -37.86 -23.74
CA GLU A 21 -5.88 -37.98 -22.30
C GLU A 21 -4.62 -37.90 -21.42
N ASP A 22 -3.47 -37.46 -21.95
CA ASP A 22 -2.19 -37.43 -21.23
C ASP A 22 -1.53 -36.03 -21.18
N ALA A 23 -2.32 -34.96 -21.25
CA ALA A 23 -1.84 -33.58 -21.08
C ALA A 23 -2.47 -32.81 -19.89
N THR A 24 -3.10 -33.51 -18.95
CA THR A 24 -3.60 -32.93 -17.69
C THR A 24 -2.74 -33.34 -16.49
N GLN A 25 -1.42 -33.20 -16.62
CA GLN A 25 -0.52 -33.19 -15.47
C GLN A 25 -0.23 -31.74 -15.03
N LEU A 26 -0.94 -31.35 -13.96
CA LEU A 26 -0.45 -30.47 -12.89
C LEU A 26 -0.17 -28.99 -13.25
N GLU A 27 -1.18 -28.26 -13.73
CA GLU A 27 -1.30 -26.87 -13.27
C GLU A 27 -1.91 -26.95 -11.86
N ALA A 28 -1.09 -26.82 -10.83
CA ALA A 28 -1.56 -26.77 -9.45
C ALA A 28 -2.70 -25.75 -9.34
N ASP A 29 -3.86 -26.16 -8.79
CA ASP A 29 -4.99 -25.27 -8.56
C ASP A 29 -4.52 -24.05 -7.75
N ILE A 30 -4.32 -22.92 -8.43
CA ILE A 30 -3.87 -21.68 -7.80
C ILE A 30 -4.96 -21.24 -6.82
N VAL A 31 -4.65 -21.28 -5.53
CA VAL A 31 -5.56 -20.85 -4.47
C VAL A 31 -5.57 -19.34 -4.42
N TYR A 32 -6.75 -18.76 -4.59
CA TYR A 32 -7.01 -17.33 -4.42
C TYR A 32 -7.69 -17.07 -3.09
N MET A 33 -7.44 -15.89 -2.52
CA MET A 33 -8.06 -15.46 -1.26
C MET A 33 -9.59 -15.43 -1.39
N HIS A 34 -10.30 -16.15 -0.52
CA HIS A 34 -11.76 -16.16 -0.45
C HIS A 34 -12.26 -16.54 0.95
N GLU A 35 -13.54 -16.26 1.24
CA GLU A 35 -14.15 -16.42 2.58
C GLU A 35 -14.07 -17.85 3.16
N LYS A 36 -14.02 -18.88 2.31
CA LYS A 36 -13.95 -20.29 2.73
C LYS A 36 -12.54 -20.77 3.11
N ILE A 37 -11.49 -19.96 2.96
CA ILE A 37 -10.14 -20.37 3.35
C ILE A 37 -10.10 -20.53 4.87
N SER A 38 -9.64 -21.70 5.34
CA SER A 38 -9.46 -21.95 6.76
C SER A 38 -8.28 -21.15 7.29
N ARG A 39 -8.43 -20.63 8.51
CA ARG A 39 -7.34 -19.96 9.23
C ARG A 39 -6.26 -20.99 9.56
N PRO A 40 -5.00 -20.82 9.12
CA PRO A 40 -3.88 -21.68 9.50
C PRO A 40 -3.59 -21.62 11.01
N GLU A 41 -2.81 -22.58 11.51
CA GLU A 41 -2.39 -22.62 12.93
C GLU A 41 -1.49 -21.45 13.31
N SER A 42 -0.64 -20.99 12.38
CA SER A 42 0.26 -19.85 12.56
C SER A 42 0.13 -18.85 11.41
N LEU A 43 0.32 -17.58 11.73
CA LEU A 43 0.33 -16.46 10.78
C LEU A 43 1.55 -15.60 11.05
N LEU A 44 2.12 -15.03 9.99
CA LEU A 44 3.19 -14.03 10.12
C LEU A 44 2.57 -12.65 10.25
N GLY A 45 3.00 -11.87 11.25
CA GLY A 45 2.43 -10.56 11.51
C GLY A 45 3.46 -9.46 11.66
N SER A 46 3.08 -8.25 11.27
CA SER A 46 3.84 -7.02 11.50
C SER A 46 3.05 -6.09 12.39
N THR A 47 3.71 -5.45 13.36
CA THR A 47 3.07 -4.48 14.27
C THR A 47 3.61 -3.08 14.03
N TYR A 48 2.71 -2.15 13.74
CA TYR A 48 2.97 -0.74 13.51
C TYR A 48 2.53 0.08 14.71
N LYS A 49 3.40 0.99 15.16
CA LYS A 49 3.11 1.89 16.28
C LYS A 49 2.70 3.26 15.74
N VAL A 50 1.47 3.65 16.03
CA VAL A 50 0.92 4.97 15.73
C VAL A 50 0.85 5.78 17.02
N LYS A 51 1.57 6.90 17.07
CA LYS A 51 1.52 7.84 18.20
C LYS A 51 1.16 9.22 17.69
N THR A 52 -0.04 9.67 18.01
CA THR A 52 -0.53 10.99 17.64
C THR A 52 -0.11 12.02 18.70
N PRO A 53 -0.02 13.31 18.35
CA PRO A 53 0.18 14.37 19.33
C PRO A 53 -1.10 14.69 20.12
N LEU A 54 -2.25 14.16 19.69
CA LEU A 54 -3.57 14.40 20.29
C LEU A 54 -3.86 13.45 21.46
N SER A 55 -3.07 12.40 21.66
CA SER A 55 -3.26 11.40 22.71
C SER A 55 -1.93 11.00 23.36
N ASP A 56 -1.97 10.78 24.67
CA ASP A 56 -0.83 10.26 25.44
C ASP A 56 -0.56 8.78 25.15
N HIS A 57 -1.52 8.07 24.56
CA HIS A 57 -1.44 6.63 24.33
C HIS A 57 -1.24 6.30 22.85
N ALA A 58 -0.27 5.44 22.58
CA ALA A 58 -0.03 4.91 21.25
C ALA A 58 -1.06 3.82 20.89
N LEU A 59 -1.41 3.77 19.61
CA LEU A 59 -2.12 2.66 19.00
C LEU A 59 -1.09 1.68 18.41
N TYR A 60 -1.36 0.39 18.57
CA TYR A 60 -0.58 -0.70 17.99
C TYR A 60 -1.47 -1.43 16.98
N ILE A 61 -1.06 -1.40 15.73
CA ILE A 61 -1.77 -2.00 14.60
C ILE A 61 -0.99 -3.24 14.18
N THR A 62 -1.51 -4.42 14.46
CA THR A 62 -0.92 -5.69 14.03
C THR A 62 -1.67 -6.19 12.81
N ILE A 63 -0.97 -6.42 11.70
CA ILE A 63 -1.53 -7.02 10.49
C ILE A 63 -0.88 -8.39 10.33
N ASN A 64 -1.71 -9.43 10.32
CA ASN A 64 -1.30 -10.82 10.11
C ASN A 64 -1.63 -11.24 8.68
N ASP A 65 -0.70 -11.96 8.08
CA ASP A 65 -0.75 -12.40 6.70
C ASP A 65 -0.88 -13.90 6.55
N ILE A 66 -1.56 -14.29 5.49
CA ILE A 66 -1.58 -15.66 4.99
C ILE A 66 -0.66 -15.78 3.77
N ILE A 67 0.06 -16.89 3.69
CA ILE A 67 0.83 -17.27 2.51
C ILE A 67 -0.03 -18.20 1.68
N LEU A 68 -0.39 -17.78 0.46
CA LEU A 68 -1.12 -18.57 -0.51
C LEU A 68 -0.14 -19.24 -1.46
N ASN A 69 -0.44 -20.48 -1.86
CA ASN A 69 0.38 -21.28 -2.78
C ASN A 69 1.87 -21.37 -2.37
N PRO A 70 2.17 -21.75 -1.10
CA PRO A 70 3.54 -21.83 -0.62
C PRO A 70 4.37 -22.78 -1.48
N ASP A 71 5.65 -22.48 -1.64
CA ASP A 71 6.62 -23.29 -2.41
C ASP A 71 6.30 -23.38 -3.92
N THR A 72 5.45 -22.49 -4.44
CA THR A 72 5.11 -22.40 -5.86
C THR A 72 5.53 -21.07 -6.48
N LYS A 73 5.56 -21.01 -7.83
CA LYS A 73 5.76 -19.73 -8.56
C LYS A 73 4.66 -18.70 -8.31
N HIS A 74 3.53 -19.13 -7.76
CA HIS A 74 2.37 -18.29 -7.47
C HIS A 74 2.25 -17.98 -5.98
N GLU A 75 3.34 -18.16 -5.21
CA GLU A 75 3.39 -17.78 -3.80
C GLU A 75 3.05 -16.30 -3.65
N GLN A 76 2.01 -16.02 -2.89
CA GLN A 76 1.55 -14.66 -2.63
C GLN A 76 1.22 -14.50 -1.15
N ARG A 77 1.74 -13.43 -0.56
CA ARG A 77 1.38 -13.00 0.79
C ARG A 77 0.19 -12.05 0.71
N ARG A 78 -0.84 -12.31 1.50
CA ARG A 78 -2.06 -11.49 1.55
C ARG A 78 -2.41 -11.14 3.00
N PRO A 79 -2.87 -9.91 3.27
CA PRO A 79 -3.36 -9.58 4.60
C PRO A 79 -4.59 -10.44 4.90
N PHE A 80 -4.63 -11.00 6.11
CA PHE A 80 -5.66 -11.95 6.55
C PHE A 80 -6.52 -11.39 7.68
N GLU A 81 -5.89 -10.76 8.68
CA GLU A 81 -6.57 -10.13 9.80
C GLU A 81 -5.77 -8.94 10.32
N ILE A 82 -6.47 -7.97 10.90
CA ILE A 82 -5.87 -6.81 11.56
C ILE A 82 -6.34 -6.78 13.02
N PHE A 83 -5.46 -6.30 13.90
CA PHE A 83 -5.76 -6.01 15.30
C PHE A 83 -5.28 -4.61 15.63
N ILE A 84 -6.15 -3.80 16.22
CA ILE A 84 -5.79 -2.46 16.67
C ILE A 84 -5.98 -2.42 18.19
N ASN A 85 -4.89 -2.19 18.91
CA ASN A 85 -4.87 -2.14 20.37
C ASN A 85 -4.39 -0.78 20.87
N SER A 86 -4.96 -0.29 21.97
CA SER A 86 -4.55 0.96 22.62
C SER A 86 -4.81 0.89 24.11
N LYS A 87 -4.05 1.67 24.88
CA LYS A 87 -4.37 1.93 26.29
C LYS A 87 -5.50 2.95 26.46
N SER A 88 -5.75 3.79 25.46
CA SER A 88 -6.86 4.74 25.49
C SER A 88 -8.19 4.02 25.24
N MET A 89 -9.21 4.40 26.00
CA MET A 89 -10.58 3.91 25.87
C MET A 89 -11.49 4.82 25.03
N ASP A 90 -11.02 6.02 24.66
CA ASP A 90 -11.85 7.10 24.09
C ASP A 90 -12.54 6.72 22.77
N HIS A 91 -11.89 5.83 22.00
CA HIS A 91 -12.39 5.37 20.71
C HIS A 91 -12.52 3.84 20.63
N PHE A 92 -12.53 3.14 21.77
CA PHE A 92 -12.45 1.68 21.80
C PHE A 92 -13.54 0.99 20.94
N GLN A 93 -14.80 1.43 21.04
CA GLN A 93 -15.91 0.85 20.26
C GLN A 93 -15.69 0.98 18.75
N TRP A 94 -15.25 2.16 18.29
CA TRP A 94 -14.96 2.43 16.89
C TRP A 94 -13.75 1.65 16.39
N VAL A 95 -12.70 1.55 17.22
CA VAL A 95 -11.50 0.76 16.92
C VAL A 95 -11.85 -0.72 16.78
N VAL A 96 -12.67 -1.27 17.68
CA VAL A 96 -13.13 -2.68 17.60
C VAL A 96 -13.98 -2.91 16.35
N ALA A 97 -14.91 -2.00 16.05
CA ALA A 97 -15.74 -2.09 14.86
C ALA A 97 -14.88 -2.07 13.58
N LEU A 98 -13.95 -1.13 13.49
CA LEU A 98 -13.04 -0.99 12.35
C LEU A 98 -12.16 -2.24 12.16
N THR A 99 -11.59 -2.74 13.26
CA THR A 99 -10.76 -3.96 13.27
C THR A 99 -11.53 -5.17 12.71
N ARG A 100 -12.80 -5.33 13.12
CA ARG A 100 -13.67 -6.42 12.64
C ARG A 100 -14.02 -6.28 11.16
N VAL A 101 -14.38 -5.07 10.72
CA VAL A 101 -14.76 -4.80 9.32
C VAL A 101 -13.57 -5.00 8.39
N ILE A 102 -12.41 -4.42 8.70
CA ILE A 102 -11.20 -4.57 7.87
C ILE A 102 -10.78 -6.04 7.80
N SER A 103 -10.78 -6.76 8.92
CA SER A 103 -10.48 -8.20 8.92
C SER A 103 -11.45 -9.01 8.08
N ALA A 104 -12.74 -8.66 8.09
CA ALA A 104 -13.73 -9.31 7.23
C ALA A 104 -13.46 -9.05 5.74
N VAL A 105 -13.08 -7.82 5.38
CA VAL A 105 -12.70 -7.48 4.00
C VAL A 105 -11.45 -8.25 3.57
N PHE A 106 -10.42 -8.31 4.41
CA PHE A 106 -9.22 -9.12 4.15
C PHE A 106 -9.55 -10.60 3.92
N ARG A 107 -10.43 -11.18 4.75
CA ARG A 107 -10.87 -12.58 4.58
C ARG A 107 -11.69 -12.83 3.32
N LYS A 108 -12.45 -11.83 2.88
CA LYS A 108 -13.24 -11.94 1.65
C LYS A 108 -12.35 -12.08 0.41
N GLY A 109 -11.13 -11.53 0.47
CA GLY A 109 -10.18 -11.55 -0.62
C GLY A 109 -10.55 -10.57 -1.73
N GLY A 110 -10.00 -10.81 -2.93
CA GLY A 110 -10.06 -9.86 -4.04
C GLY A 110 -9.07 -8.70 -3.88
N ASP A 111 -9.36 -7.58 -4.54
CA ASP A 111 -8.57 -6.37 -4.39
C ASP A 111 -8.91 -5.69 -3.05
N THR A 112 -7.93 -5.61 -2.17
CA THR A 112 -8.05 -4.99 -0.85
C THR A 112 -7.29 -3.66 -0.76
N THR A 113 -6.56 -3.26 -1.82
CA THR A 113 -5.77 -2.03 -1.79
C THR A 113 -6.64 -0.78 -1.74
N PHE A 114 -7.89 -0.85 -2.22
CA PHE A 114 -8.86 0.25 -2.12
C PHE A 114 -9.09 0.73 -0.68
N LEU A 115 -8.95 -0.17 0.32
CA LEU A 115 -9.11 0.20 1.74
C LEU A 115 -8.14 1.31 2.15
N VAL A 116 -6.96 1.35 1.55
CA VAL A 116 -5.96 2.40 1.83
C VAL A 116 -6.52 3.77 1.48
N GLU A 117 -7.12 3.91 0.30
CA GLU A 117 -7.67 5.18 -0.18
C GLU A 117 -8.88 5.60 0.65
N GLU A 118 -9.80 4.66 0.93
CA GLU A 118 -10.99 4.91 1.74
C GLU A 118 -10.63 5.38 3.16
N LEU A 119 -9.66 4.73 3.81
CA LEU A 119 -9.23 5.11 5.16
C LEU A 119 -8.49 6.45 5.17
N LYS A 120 -7.61 6.70 4.20
CA LYS A 120 -6.88 7.97 4.06
C LYS A 120 -7.80 9.15 3.70
N GLY A 121 -8.94 8.87 3.10
CA GLY A 121 -10.00 9.85 2.82
C GLY A 121 -10.85 10.25 4.04
N VAL A 122 -10.66 9.63 5.21
CA VAL A 122 -11.40 9.99 6.43
C VAL A 122 -10.75 11.19 7.10
N PHE A 123 -11.54 12.22 7.40
CA PHE A 123 -11.10 13.46 8.03
C PHE A 123 -11.62 13.59 9.47
N ASP A 124 -10.80 14.13 10.37
CA ASP A 124 -11.23 14.49 11.71
C ASP A 124 -11.84 15.91 11.69
N PRO A 125 -13.08 16.11 12.19
CA PRO A 125 -13.71 17.42 12.23
C PRO A 125 -12.96 18.45 13.09
N LYS A 126 -12.11 18.01 14.02
CA LYS A 126 -11.25 18.89 14.83
C LYS A 126 -10.01 19.39 14.09
N GLY A 127 -9.85 18.96 12.84
CA GLY A 127 -8.62 19.16 12.08
C GLY A 127 -7.62 18.05 12.39
N GLY A 128 -6.91 17.63 11.34
CA GLY A 128 -5.84 16.65 11.44
C GLY A 128 -4.64 17.14 12.27
N TYR A 129 -3.56 16.37 12.25
CA TYR A 129 -2.36 16.67 13.03
C TYR A 129 -1.09 16.38 12.24
N PHE A 130 0.04 16.94 12.68
CA PHE A 130 1.35 16.60 12.13
C PHE A 130 1.97 15.48 12.96
N LYS A 131 2.38 14.40 12.31
CA LYS A 131 3.24 13.39 12.94
C LYS A 131 4.71 13.82 12.88
N ARG A 132 5.56 13.11 13.63
CA ARG A 132 7.02 13.33 13.63
C ARG A 132 7.55 13.31 12.19
N GLY A 133 8.43 14.25 11.86
CA GLY A 133 8.95 14.42 10.49
C GLY A 133 8.09 15.34 9.61
N GLY A 134 7.11 16.04 10.18
CA GLY A 134 6.37 17.11 9.48
C GLY A 134 5.33 16.62 8.47
N ARG A 135 4.97 15.33 8.49
CA ARG A 135 3.89 14.78 7.65
C ARG A 135 2.53 15.02 8.29
N PHE A 136 1.61 15.63 7.56
CA PHE A 136 0.24 15.88 7.96
C PHE A 136 -0.60 14.59 7.84
N MET A 137 -1.43 14.34 8.85
CA MET A 137 -2.46 13.30 8.86
C MET A 137 -3.83 13.96 9.02
N PRO A 138 -4.79 13.74 8.12
CA PRO A 138 -6.11 14.34 8.21
C PRO A 138 -6.96 13.76 9.36
N SER A 139 -6.67 12.54 9.82
CA SER A 139 -7.31 11.90 10.96
C SER A 139 -6.48 10.73 11.49
N LEU A 140 -6.86 10.20 12.65
CA LEU A 140 -6.32 8.93 13.17
C LEU A 140 -6.63 7.75 12.23
N VAL A 141 -7.79 7.75 11.58
CA VAL A 141 -8.19 6.71 10.64
C VAL A 141 -7.32 6.75 9.39
N ALA A 142 -6.93 7.95 8.93
CA ALA A 142 -6.02 8.09 7.82
C ALA A 142 -4.61 7.60 8.14
N GLU A 143 -4.12 7.78 9.36
CA GLU A 143 -2.84 7.20 9.79
C GLU A 143 -2.91 5.67 9.91
N ILE A 144 -4.06 5.10 10.30
CA ILE A 144 -4.29 3.64 10.19
C ILE A 144 -4.23 3.20 8.72
N GLY A 145 -4.83 3.97 7.81
CA GLY A 145 -4.75 3.73 6.36
C GLY A 145 -3.31 3.75 5.84
N GLU A 146 -2.47 4.68 6.31
CA GLU A 146 -1.03 4.69 5.99
C GLU A 146 -0.30 3.46 6.53
N ALA A 147 -0.57 3.01 7.75
CA ALA A 147 0.05 1.79 8.29
C ALA A 147 -0.32 0.55 7.47
N ILE A 148 -1.56 0.47 6.97
CA ILE A 148 -1.99 -0.59 6.06
C ILE A 148 -1.30 -0.46 4.69
N GLU A 149 -1.16 0.76 4.16
CA GLU A 149 -0.44 1.02 2.91
C GLU A 149 1.02 0.57 2.98
N ASP A 150 1.72 0.97 4.05
CA ASP A 150 3.11 0.60 4.30
C ASP A 150 3.25 -0.93 4.36
N HIS A 151 2.31 -1.59 5.04
CA HIS A 151 2.28 -3.05 5.10
C HIS A 151 2.04 -3.69 3.73
N MET A 152 1.07 -3.17 2.96
CA MET A 152 0.77 -3.67 1.62
C MET A 152 1.94 -3.46 0.64
N LYS A 153 2.74 -2.41 0.81
CA LYS A 153 3.99 -2.20 0.07
C LYS A 153 5.04 -3.25 0.43
N VAL A 154 5.23 -3.51 1.72
CA VAL A 154 6.20 -4.51 2.22
C VAL A 154 5.91 -5.92 1.69
N ILE A 155 4.62 -6.30 1.61
CA ILE A 155 4.23 -7.62 1.09
C ILE A 155 4.11 -7.65 -0.46
N GLY A 156 4.37 -6.54 -1.14
CA GLY A 156 4.36 -6.45 -2.61
C GLY A 156 2.98 -6.33 -3.25
N LEU A 157 1.94 -5.98 -2.47
CA LEU A 157 0.59 -5.72 -2.99
C LEU A 157 0.47 -4.36 -3.65
N ILE A 158 1.17 -3.36 -3.12
CA ILE A 158 1.22 -2.00 -3.67
C ILE A 158 2.66 -1.73 -4.13
N PRO A 159 2.87 -1.17 -5.33
CA PRO A 159 4.21 -0.78 -5.77
C PRO A 159 4.80 0.29 -4.84
N GLU A 160 6.08 0.14 -4.50
CA GLU A 160 6.80 1.17 -3.76
C GLU A 160 7.16 2.34 -4.68
N ASP A 161 6.74 3.56 -4.31
CA ASP A 161 7.17 4.80 -4.95
C ASP A 161 8.63 5.11 -4.58
N LYS A 162 9.58 4.39 -5.21
CA LYS A 162 11.00 4.67 -5.04
C LYS A 162 11.39 5.85 -5.91
N LEU A 163 11.94 6.89 -5.25
CA LEU A 163 12.69 7.92 -5.94
C LEU A 163 13.84 7.28 -6.70
N ASP A 164 13.99 7.64 -7.97
CA ASP A 164 15.12 7.19 -8.78
C ASP A 164 16.44 7.80 -8.25
N ALA A 165 17.58 7.25 -8.71
CA ALA A 165 18.89 7.70 -8.23
C ALA A 165 19.16 9.19 -8.52
N HIS A 166 18.62 9.71 -9.62
CA HIS A 166 18.79 11.09 -10.03
C HIS A 166 17.98 12.04 -9.15
N GLN A 167 16.72 11.70 -8.86
CA GLN A 167 15.83 12.40 -7.94
C GLN A 167 16.40 12.44 -6.54
N LYS A 168 16.96 11.33 -6.04
CA LYS A 168 17.65 11.30 -4.75
C LYS A 168 18.85 12.25 -4.73
N ALA A 169 19.73 12.16 -5.73
CA ALA A 169 20.90 13.04 -5.82
C ALA A 169 20.51 14.52 -5.92
N PHE A 170 19.45 14.84 -6.67
CA PHE A 170 18.91 16.19 -6.78
C PHE A 170 18.39 16.71 -5.43
N LEU A 171 17.63 15.89 -4.70
CA LEU A 171 17.11 16.27 -3.39
C LEU A 171 18.21 16.44 -2.35
N ASP A 172 19.22 15.58 -2.37
CA ASP A 172 20.36 15.67 -1.45
C ASP A 172 21.17 16.95 -1.69
N LYS A 173 21.42 17.29 -2.96
CA LYS A 173 22.07 18.55 -3.33
C LYS A 173 21.26 19.76 -2.85
N LYS A 174 19.94 19.75 -3.06
CA LYS A 174 19.04 20.84 -2.62
C LYS A 174 19.01 21.00 -1.10
N LYS A 175 18.99 19.88 -0.36
CA LYS A 175 19.07 19.90 1.10
C LYS A 175 20.40 20.51 1.59
N GLN A 176 21.51 20.17 0.94
CA GLN A 176 22.83 20.75 1.26
C GLN A 176 22.89 22.26 0.99
N GLU A 177 22.30 22.73 -0.11
CA GLU A 177 22.22 24.17 -0.43
C GLU A 177 21.42 24.96 0.63
N LEU A 178 20.37 24.36 1.20
CA LEU A 178 19.48 25.00 2.17
C LEU A 178 19.98 24.90 3.61
N ALA A 179 20.80 23.91 3.94
CA ALA A 179 21.36 23.71 5.28
C ALA A 179 22.28 24.87 5.74
N GLY A 180 22.71 25.74 4.82
CA GLY A 180 23.56 26.90 5.13
C GLY A 180 22.82 28.16 5.60
N ASN A 181 21.49 28.24 5.49
CA ASN A 181 20.75 29.50 5.65
C ASN A 181 19.77 29.57 6.83
N ASP A 182 19.34 28.46 7.42
CA ASP A 182 18.31 28.47 8.47
C ASP A 182 18.78 27.69 9.71
N GLY A 183 18.59 28.31 10.88
CA GLY A 183 18.92 27.71 12.18
C GLY A 183 18.15 26.41 12.42
N GLU A 184 18.83 25.45 13.04
CA GLU A 184 18.38 24.08 13.31
C GLU A 184 16.96 24.05 13.93
N SER A 185 15.97 23.58 13.17
CA SER A 185 14.68 23.17 13.73
C SER A 185 14.78 21.72 14.20
N ILE A 186 14.69 21.51 15.51
CA ILE A 186 14.92 20.22 16.20
C ILE A 186 13.80 19.18 15.92
N GLU A 187 12.67 19.57 15.33
CA GLU A 187 11.48 18.70 15.17
C GLU A 187 11.22 18.17 13.75
N SER A 188 11.88 18.71 12.72
CA SER A 188 11.71 18.28 11.32
C SER A 188 13.00 18.34 10.52
N ASP A 189 13.23 17.36 9.64
CA ASP A 189 14.37 17.28 8.72
C ASP A 189 14.35 18.35 7.59
N PHE A 190 13.46 19.33 7.68
CA PHE A 190 13.19 20.31 6.63
C PHE A 190 13.22 21.75 7.20
N PRO A 191 13.55 22.76 6.37
CA PRO A 191 13.62 24.15 6.81
C PRO A 191 12.30 24.64 7.43
N ALA A 192 12.37 25.54 8.42
CA ALA A 192 11.18 26.11 9.06
C ALA A 192 10.28 26.89 8.10
N SER A 193 10.86 27.41 7.01
CA SER A 193 10.16 28.10 5.92
C SER A 193 9.40 27.16 4.98
N ALA A 194 9.54 25.83 5.12
CA ALA A 194 8.93 24.85 4.24
C ALA A 194 7.40 24.82 4.37
N GLN A 195 6.73 24.76 3.21
CA GLN A 195 5.28 24.68 3.09
C GLN A 195 4.81 23.22 2.94
N LEU A 196 3.50 23.01 3.12
CA LEU A 196 2.88 21.69 2.95
C LEU A 196 2.86 21.28 1.47
N CYS A 197 3.46 20.15 1.14
CA CYS A 197 3.37 19.56 -0.19
C CYS A 197 1.98 18.94 -0.41
N SER A 198 1.29 19.31 -1.50
CA SER A 198 -0.02 18.75 -1.84
C SER A 198 0.03 17.26 -2.23
N LYS A 199 1.19 16.77 -2.69
CA LYS A 199 1.36 15.38 -3.15
C LYS A 199 1.62 14.40 -2.00
N CYS A 200 2.58 14.71 -1.13
CA CYS A 200 2.99 13.80 -0.04
C CYS A 200 2.53 14.23 1.35
N GLN A 201 1.83 15.38 1.45
CA GLN A 201 1.35 15.98 2.70
C GLN A 201 2.47 16.23 3.74
N THR A 202 3.72 16.37 3.30
CA THR A 202 4.85 16.69 4.19
C THR A 202 5.22 18.16 4.08
N LYS A 203 5.50 18.82 5.22
CA LYS A 203 6.06 20.17 5.29
C LYS A 203 7.51 20.18 4.82
N ALA A 204 7.68 20.07 3.50
CA ALA A 204 8.97 19.94 2.85
C ALA A 204 9.03 20.71 1.51
N LEU A 205 7.99 21.48 1.18
CA LEU A 205 7.93 22.24 -0.07
C LEU A 205 8.66 23.57 0.09
N VAL A 206 9.71 23.80 -0.70
CA VAL A 206 10.53 25.00 -0.65
C VAL A 206 10.58 25.66 -2.03
N PHE A 207 10.67 26.99 -2.06
CA PHE A 207 10.92 27.71 -3.30
C PHE A 207 12.42 27.80 -3.54
N SER A 208 12.89 27.25 -4.66
CA SER A 208 14.31 27.27 -5.03
C SER A 208 14.44 27.25 -6.56
N ASP A 209 15.38 28.03 -7.11
CA ASP A 209 15.66 28.13 -8.55
C ASP A 209 14.43 28.38 -9.44
N GLY A 210 13.49 29.22 -8.97
CA GLY A 210 12.28 29.54 -9.73
C GLY A 210 11.18 28.47 -9.70
N CYS A 211 11.38 27.37 -8.95
CA CYS A 211 10.42 26.27 -8.85
C CYS A 211 10.06 25.97 -7.38
N MET A 212 8.81 25.58 -7.13
CA MET A 212 8.39 25.00 -5.85
C MET A 212 8.77 23.52 -5.85
N THR A 213 9.72 23.11 -5.01
CA THR A 213 10.28 21.75 -4.97
C THR A 213 10.07 21.12 -3.60
N CYS A 214 9.53 19.89 -3.56
CA CYS A 214 9.35 19.14 -2.31
C CYS A 214 10.59 18.31 -1.98
N LEU A 215 11.26 18.64 -0.88
CA LEU A 215 12.45 17.95 -0.37
C LEU A 215 12.18 16.52 0.15
N SER A 216 10.90 16.13 0.26
CA SER A 216 10.49 14.81 0.72
C SER A 216 10.16 13.85 -0.43
N CYS A 217 9.43 14.30 -1.46
CA CYS A 217 8.94 13.42 -2.53
C CYS A 217 9.38 13.83 -3.94
N GLY A 218 10.19 14.89 -4.08
CA GLY A 218 10.70 15.34 -5.38
C GLY A 218 9.68 16.02 -6.29
N ASP A 219 8.44 16.24 -5.83
CA ASP A 219 7.45 16.97 -6.61
C ASP A 219 7.92 18.41 -6.86
N SER A 220 7.99 18.83 -8.13
CA SER A 220 8.42 20.17 -8.51
C SER A 220 7.43 20.83 -9.46
N LYS A 221 7.08 22.09 -9.20
CA LYS A 221 6.26 22.92 -10.10
C LYS A 221 6.98 24.24 -10.35
N CYS A 222 7.32 24.48 -11.61
CA CYS A 222 7.94 25.72 -12.09
C CYS A 222 6.86 26.61 -12.72
N GLY A 223 6.98 27.92 -12.54
CA GLY A 223 6.14 28.94 -13.17
C GLY A 223 6.75 29.50 -14.44
#